data_AF-A0AA43C4D2-F1
#
_entry.id   AF-A0AA43C4D2-F1
#
_cell.length_a   1.000
_cell.length_b   1.000
_cell.length_c   1.000
_cell.angle_alpha   90.00
_cell.angle_beta   90.00
_cell.angle_gamma   90.00
#
_symmetry.space_group_name_H-M   'P 1'
#
loop_
_entity.id
_entity.type
_entity.pdbx_description
1 polymer ?
#
loop_
_entity_poly.entity_id
_entity_poly.type
_entity_poly.pdbx_seq_one_letter_code
_entity_poly.pdbx_strand_id
1 'polypeptide(L)'
;MRPATSRRRATTPDGAELILTARDGVFTLRVGGWELMTSRAHGSEEELARLACAAVAGRERPRVLVAGLGFGYTLRAALDHLVADASVTVCEVFDCLLAWNRGDLGVLAGRPLEDRRVRAVHADVIDLLAAADPFDVILLDVDNGPQALTLRGNERLYDRAGATLLRDRLTPGGALAVWSAGPAPVFTGLLGQAGLEVTARKVPLPGAGRGSAHHLLLARRP
;
A
#
# COMPACT_ATOMS: atom_id res chain seq x y z
N MET A 1 -7.40 33.43 -13.92
CA MET A 1 -6.20 32.65 -14.31
C MET A 1 -6.58 31.18 -14.36
N ARG A 2 -6.24 30.43 -15.41
CA ARG A 2 -6.33 28.96 -15.34
C ARG A 2 -5.27 28.47 -14.34
N PRO A 3 -5.61 27.64 -13.36
CA PRO A 3 -4.62 27.15 -12.40
C PRO A 3 -3.48 26.43 -13.13
N ALA A 4 -2.25 26.61 -12.66
CA ALA A 4 -1.07 26.03 -13.29
C ALA A 4 -1.12 24.50 -13.19
N THR A 5 -1.10 23.82 -14.34
CA THR A 5 -0.93 22.37 -14.39
C THR A 5 0.54 22.05 -14.15
N SER A 6 0.88 21.43 -13.01
CA SER A 6 2.23 20.88 -12.84
C SER A 6 2.28 19.47 -13.40
N ARG A 7 3.40 19.10 -14.03
CA ARG A 7 3.62 17.78 -14.61
C ARG A 7 5.04 17.32 -14.30
N ARG A 8 5.16 16.20 -13.62
CA ARG A 8 6.41 15.49 -13.36
C ARG A 8 6.40 14.15 -14.07
N ARG A 9 7.58 13.67 -14.47
CA ARG A 9 7.75 12.42 -15.20
C ARG A 9 8.91 11.63 -14.61
N ALA A 10 8.80 10.32 -14.68
CA ALA A 10 9.85 9.37 -14.39
C ALA A 10 9.64 8.12 -15.26
N THR A 11 10.56 7.16 -15.14
CA THR A 11 10.47 5.88 -15.82
C THR A 11 10.41 4.79 -14.76
N THR A 12 9.50 3.82 -14.94
CA THR A 12 9.39 2.64 -14.08
C THR A 12 10.58 1.69 -14.32
N PRO A 13 10.88 0.76 -13.39
CA PRO A 13 11.95 -0.22 -13.59
C PRO A 13 11.80 -1.06 -14.87
N ASP A 14 10.56 -1.29 -15.33
CA ASP A 14 10.26 -2.01 -16.58
C ASP A 14 10.14 -1.11 -17.83
N GLY A 15 10.50 0.17 -17.71
CA GLY A 15 10.63 1.10 -18.84
C GLY A 15 9.37 1.87 -19.22
N ALA A 16 8.25 1.68 -18.53
CA ALA A 16 7.03 2.44 -18.75
C ALA A 16 7.15 3.88 -18.22
N GLU A 17 6.36 4.79 -18.80
CA GLU A 17 6.33 6.19 -18.34
C GLU A 17 5.46 6.32 -17.08
N LEU A 18 6.01 6.93 -16.03
CA LEU A 18 5.28 7.38 -14.85
C LEU A 18 5.04 8.90 -14.95
N ILE A 19 3.78 9.34 -14.92
CA ILE A 19 3.42 10.76 -14.99
C ILE A 19 2.61 11.13 -13.74
N LEU A 20 3.09 12.15 -13.02
CA LEU A 20 2.32 12.84 -12.00
C LEU A 20 1.83 14.18 -12.56
N THR A 21 0.52 14.41 -12.55
CA THR A 21 -0.07 15.71 -12.89
C THR A 21 -0.78 16.29 -11.68
N ALA A 22 -0.65 17.61 -11.47
CA ALA A 22 -1.50 18.35 -10.54
C ALA A 22 -2.31 19.38 -11.31
N ARG A 23 -3.63 19.38 -11.12
CA ARG A 23 -4.56 20.35 -11.71
C ARG A 23 -5.65 20.67 -10.71
N ASP A 24 -5.89 21.96 -10.47
CA ASP A 24 -6.96 22.43 -9.56
C ASP A 24 -6.87 21.79 -8.16
N GLY A 25 -5.66 21.58 -7.65
CA GLY A 25 -5.39 20.93 -6.35
C GLY A 25 -5.52 19.41 -6.35
N VAL A 26 -5.85 18.79 -7.48
CA VAL A 26 -6.00 17.35 -7.63
C VAL A 26 -4.76 16.76 -8.27
N PHE A 27 -4.20 15.74 -7.64
CA PHE A 27 -3.06 15.00 -8.14
C PHE A 27 -3.53 13.69 -8.76
N THR A 28 -2.95 13.34 -9.89
CA THR A 28 -3.20 12.09 -10.62
C THR A 28 -1.88 11.46 -11.01
N LEU A 29 -1.72 10.18 -10.68
CA LEU A 29 -0.57 9.36 -11.07
C LEU A 29 -0.97 8.40 -12.18
N ARG A 30 -0.17 8.34 -13.26
CA ARG A 30 -0.40 7.44 -14.38
C ARG A 30 0.85 6.62 -14.70
N VAL A 31 0.68 5.35 -15.03
CA VAL A 31 1.75 4.47 -15.54
C VAL A 31 1.34 3.92 -16.90
N GLY A 32 2.23 4.05 -17.90
CA GLY A 32 1.97 3.52 -19.24
C GLY A 32 0.70 4.08 -19.88
N GLY A 33 0.30 5.30 -19.52
CA GLY A 33 -0.93 5.96 -19.98
C GLY A 33 -2.18 5.68 -19.15
N TRP A 34 -2.17 4.68 -18.26
CA TRP A 34 -3.30 4.31 -17.40
C TRP A 34 -3.27 5.09 -16.09
N GLU A 35 -4.43 5.55 -15.63
CA GLU A 35 -4.55 6.17 -14.31
C GLU A 35 -4.44 5.09 -13.22
N LEU A 36 -3.50 5.27 -12.31
CA LEU A 36 -3.34 4.40 -11.14
C LEU A 36 -4.13 4.92 -9.95
N MET A 37 -3.98 6.21 -9.62
CA MET A 37 -4.59 6.80 -8.44
C MET A 37 -4.81 8.30 -8.59
N THR A 38 -5.72 8.83 -7.76
CA THR A 38 -5.99 10.26 -7.63
C THR A 38 -6.05 10.67 -6.17
N SER A 39 -5.73 11.93 -5.86
CA SER A 39 -5.78 12.46 -4.49
C SER A 39 -7.20 12.66 -3.95
N ARG A 40 -8.25 12.27 -4.69
CA ARG A 40 -9.67 12.44 -4.28
C ARG A 40 -10.26 11.20 -3.61
N ALA A 41 -9.69 10.03 -3.87
CA ALA A 41 -10.24 8.76 -3.41
C ALA A 41 -9.16 7.99 -2.67
N HIS A 42 -9.13 8.14 -1.34
CA HIS A 42 -8.17 7.48 -0.45
C HIS A 42 -8.85 6.80 0.76
N GLY A 43 -10.18 6.72 0.78
CA GLY A 43 -10.92 6.14 1.91
C GLY A 43 -10.70 4.62 2.06
N SER A 44 -10.29 3.93 0.99
CA SER A 44 -9.93 2.51 1.07
C SER A 44 -8.58 2.27 1.73
N GLU A 45 -7.64 3.18 1.56
CA GLU A 45 -6.30 3.21 2.12
C GLU A 45 -6.37 3.47 3.62
N GLU A 46 -7.22 4.41 4.03
CA GLU A 46 -7.56 4.65 5.43
C GLU A 46 -8.17 3.40 6.09
N GLU A 47 -9.15 2.78 5.43
CA GLU A 47 -9.82 1.60 5.96
C GLU A 47 -8.91 0.36 6.00
N LEU A 48 -8.01 0.21 5.01
CA LEU A 48 -6.96 -0.82 4.98
C LEU A 48 -6.08 -0.71 6.23
N ALA A 49 -5.53 0.49 6.47
CA ALA A 49 -4.67 0.75 7.61
C ALA A 49 -5.38 0.56 8.94
N ARG A 50 -6.59 1.10 9.09
CA ARG A 50 -7.40 0.99 10.32
C ARG A 50 -7.67 -0.47 10.69
N LEU A 51 -8.08 -1.28 9.72
CA LEU A 51 -8.43 -2.69 9.96
C LEU A 51 -7.21 -3.53 10.30
N ALA A 52 -6.08 -3.32 9.61
CA ALA A 52 -4.87 -4.06 9.89
C ALA A 52 -4.24 -3.65 11.23
N CYS A 53 -4.16 -2.35 11.54
CA CYS A 53 -3.53 -1.86 12.76
C CYS A 53 -4.36 -2.18 14.03
N ALA A 54 -5.67 -2.40 13.90
CA ALA A 54 -6.49 -2.87 15.03
C ALA A 54 -5.99 -4.19 15.62
N ALA A 55 -5.31 -5.04 14.82
CA ALA A 55 -4.71 -6.28 15.27
C ALA A 55 -3.60 -6.11 16.32
N VAL A 56 -3.00 -4.92 16.39
CA VAL A 56 -1.80 -4.65 17.21
C VAL A 56 -2.00 -3.54 18.22
N ALA A 57 -3.24 -3.10 18.45
CA ALA A 57 -3.56 -1.99 19.37
C ALA A 57 -3.06 -2.19 20.82
N GLY A 58 -2.83 -3.44 21.25
CA GLY A 58 -2.28 -3.77 22.57
C GLY A 58 -0.77 -4.05 22.59
N ARG A 59 -0.06 -3.97 21.46
CA ARG A 59 1.40 -4.21 21.41
C ARG A 59 2.14 -2.92 21.76
N GLU A 60 3.16 -3.03 22.61
CA GLU A 60 3.95 -1.86 23.05
C GLU A 60 4.81 -1.26 21.94
N ARG A 61 5.42 -2.11 21.10
CA ARG A 61 6.36 -1.70 20.04
C ARG A 61 6.08 -2.41 18.71
N PRO A 62 4.91 -2.17 18.09
CA PRO A 62 4.54 -2.89 16.90
C PRO A 62 5.47 -2.53 15.72
N ARG A 63 5.87 -3.56 14.97
CA ARG A 63 6.62 -3.44 13.72
C ARG A 63 5.65 -3.52 12.55
N VAL A 64 5.61 -2.48 11.74
CA VAL A 64 4.67 -2.37 10.62
C VAL A 64 5.44 -2.18 9.32
N LEU A 65 5.05 -2.94 8.30
CA LEU A 65 5.47 -2.72 6.93
C LEU A 65 4.32 -2.09 6.15
N VAL A 66 4.59 -0.97 5.49
CA VAL A 66 3.76 -0.39 4.42
C VAL A 66 4.49 -0.64 3.11
N ALA A 67 3.98 -1.56 2.30
CA ALA A 67 4.54 -1.89 1.00
C ALA A 67 3.80 -1.11 -0.08
N GLY A 68 4.53 -0.27 -0.80
CA GLY A 68 4.01 0.81 -1.64
C GLY A 68 3.81 2.09 -0.85
N LEU A 69 4.18 3.24 -1.45
CA LEU A 69 3.97 4.56 -0.84
C LEU A 69 2.81 5.31 -1.48
N GLY A 70 2.70 5.30 -2.81
CA GLY A 70 1.71 6.10 -3.53
C GLY A 70 1.77 7.58 -3.13
N PHE A 71 0.62 8.13 -2.72
CA PHE A 71 0.53 9.50 -2.17
C PHE A 71 0.65 9.58 -0.64
N GLY A 72 0.97 8.46 0.02
CA GLY A 72 1.24 8.41 1.46
C GLY A 72 0.00 8.23 2.35
N TYR A 73 -1.20 8.07 1.79
CA TYR A 73 -2.43 7.95 2.58
C TYR A 73 -2.45 6.70 3.46
N THR A 74 -2.09 5.52 2.93
CA THR A 74 -2.00 4.28 3.71
C THR A 74 -1.01 4.41 4.87
N LEU A 75 0.14 5.06 4.63
CA LEU A 75 1.13 5.33 5.65
C LEU A 75 0.62 6.27 6.73
N ARG A 76 0.03 7.41 6.35
CA ARG A 76 -0.56 8.39 7.29
C ARG A 76 -1.61 7.72 8.17
N ALA A 77 -2.54 6.99 7.56
CA ALA A 77 -3.59 6.29 8.28
C ALA A 77 -3.02 5.22 9.24
N ALA A 78 -1.99 4.48 8.83
CA ALA A 78 -1.32 3.55 9.74
C ALA A 78 -0.72 4.29 10.94
N LEU A 79 -0.02 5.40 10.71
CA LEU A 79 0.57 6.24 11.76
C LEU A 79 -0.47 6.79 12.74
N ASP A 80 -1.69 7.08 12.30
CA ASP A 80 -2.80 7.54 13.16
C ASP A 80 -3.34 6.44 14.10
N HIS A 81 -3.14 5.17 13.74
CA HIS A 81 -3.61 4.02 14.53
C HIS A 81 -2.52 3.33 15.36
N LEU A 82 -1.27 3.77 15.22
CA LEU A 82 -0.12 3.17 15.89
C LEU A 82 0.33 4.02 17.08
N VAL A 83 0.84 3.34 18.11
CA VAL A 83 1.46 3.97 19.28
C VAL A 83 2.75 4.70 18.90
N ALA A 84 3.22 5.56 19.80
CA ALA A 84 4.40 6.40 19.59
C ALA A 84 5.70 5.61 19.44
N ASP A 85 5.76 4.39 20.00
CA ASP A 85 6.93 3.51 19.98
C ASP A 85 6.86 2.44 18.87
N ALA A 86 5.89 2.55 17.97
CA ALA A 86 5.85 1.73 16.77
C ALA A 86 7.03 2.03 15.84
N SER A 87 7.48 1.02 15.10
CA SER A 87 8.43 1.20 13.99
C SER A 87 7.73 0.88 12.67
N VAL A 88 7.75 1.83 11.74
CA VAL A 88 7.08 1.68 10.45
C VAL A 88 8.12 1.71 9.33
N THR A 89 8.24 0.63 8.58
CA THR A 89 9.03 0.59 7.35
C THR A 89 8.11 0.85 6.17
N VAL A 90 8.49 1.79 5.31
CA VAL A 90 7.83 2.02 4.02
C VAL A 90 8.74 1.48 2.94
N CYS A 91 8.27 0.54 2.13
CA CYS A 91 9.01 -0.01 1.00
C CYS A 91 8.42 0.54 -0.30
N GLU A 92 9.21 1.28 -1.08
CA GLU A 92 8.79 1.84 -2.36
C GLU A 92 9.83 1.51 -3.43
N VAL A 93 9.37 1.12 -4.62
CA VAL A 93 10.22 0.72 -5.74
C VAL A 93 10.54 1.91 -6.67
N PHE A 94 9.71 2.95 -6.64
CA PHE A 94 9.89 4.16 -7.42
C PHE A 94 10.59 5.25 -6.60
N ASP A 95 11.91 5.41 -6.77
CA ASP A 95 12.69 6.48 -6.11
C ASP A 95 12.06 7.88 -6.30
N CYS A 96 11.48 8.14 -7.47
CA CYS A 96 10.78 9.39 -7.74
C CYS A 96 9.56 9.63 -6.83
N LEU A 97 8.81 8.59 -6.43
CA LEU A 97 7.69 8.73 -5.50
C LEU A 97 8.19 9.07 -4.09
N LEU A 98 9.32 8.49 -3.66
CA LEU A 98 9.99 8.89 -2.42
C LEU A 98 10.41 10.36 -2.46
N ALA A 99 11.05 10.78 -3.56
CA ALA A 99 11.48 12.16 -3.74
C ALA A 99 10.30 13.14 -3.74
N TRP A 100 9.21 12.82 -4.45
CA TRP A 100 8.03 13.68 -4.51
C TRP A 100 7.31 13.77 -3.16
N ASN A 101 7.17 12.66 -2.43
CA ASN A 101 6.55 12.64 -1.10
C ASN A 101 7.37 13.38 -0.04
N ARG A 102 8.70 13.45 -0.17
CA ARG A 102 9.53 14.33 0.68
C ARG A 102 9.33 15.82 0.35
N GLY A 103 8.81 16.14 -0.83
CA GLY A 103 8.56 17.49 -1.30
C GLY A 103 7.15 17.99 -1.00
N ASP A 104 6.49 18.50 -2.03
CA ASP A 104 5.15 19.07 -2.01
C ASP A 104 4.04 18.00 -1.99
N LEU A 105 4.27 16.85 -2.61
CA LEU A 105 3.29 15.76 -2.67
C LEU A 105 2.96 15.25 -1.26
N GLY A 106 3.95 15.23 -0.36
CA GLY A 106 3.75 14.80 1.03
C GLY A 106 2.72 15.62 1.78
N VAL A 107 2.44 16.86 1.37
CA VAL A 107 1.41 17.71 2.00
C VAL A 107 0.03 17.06 1.92
N LEU A 108 -0.25 16.27 0.88
CA LEU A 108 -1.53 15.58 0.68
C LEU A 108 -1.91 14.66 1.85
N ALA A 109 -0.91 13.99 2.44
CA ALA A 109 -1.09 13.04 3.53
C ALA A 109 -0.48 13.56 4.85
N GLY A 110 -0.21 14.86 4.97
CA GLY A 110 0.35 15.45 6.19
C GLY A 110 1.80 15.06 6.47
N ARG A 111 2.61 14.91 5.42
CA ARG A 111 4.07 14.65 5.45
C ARG A 111 4.46 13.39 6.25
N PRO A 112 3.86 12.22 5.96
CA PRO A 112 4.02 11.05 6.81
C PRO A 112 5.46 10.48 6.80
N LEU A 113 6.27 10.77 5.78
CA LEU A 113 7.68 10.39 5.73
C LEU A 113 8.56 11.16 6.74
N GLU A 114 8.07 12.26 7.31
CA GLU A 114 8.79 13.05 8.32
C GLU A 114 8.52 12.55 9.76
N ASP A 115 7.59 11.60 9.95
CA ASP A 115 7.31 11.01 11.26
C ASP A 115 8.51 10.18 11.75
N ARG A 116 8.93 10.42 13.00
CA ARG A 116 10.10 9.76 13.61
C ARG A 116 10.01 8.23 13.65
N ARG A 117 8.80 7.67 13.54
CA ARG A 117 8.56 6.22 13.52
C ARG A 117 8.87 5.60 12.15
N VAL A 118 8.99 6.41 11.11
CA VAL A 118 9.06 5.96 9.72
C VAL A 118 10.49 5.81 9.24
N ARG A 119 10.78 4.66 8.62
CA ARG A 119 11.95 4.42 7.79
C ARG A 119 11.51 4.12 6.37
N ALA A 120 11.84 5.01 5.43
CA ALA A 120 11.64 4.76 4.01
C ALA A 120 12.80 3.96 3.41
N VAL A 121 12.47 2.92 2.65
CA VAL A 121 13.42 2.03 1.98
C VAL A 121 13.06 1.98 0.49
N HIS A 122 14.03 2.32 -0.36
CA HIS A 122 13.93 2.13 -1.80
C HIS A 122 14.34 0.70 -2.16
N ALA A 123 13.37 -0.17 -2.41
CA ALA A 123 13.61 -1.58 -2.70
C ALA A 123 12.38 -2.24 -3.37
N ASP A 124 12.60 -3.39 -4.00
CA ASP A 124 11.54 -4.36 -4.27
C ASP A 124 11.08 -4.96 -2.93
N VAL A 125 9.77 -5.01 -2.72
CA VAL A 125 9.18 -5.49 -1.47
C VAL A 125 9.44 -6.97 -1.21
N ILE A 126 9.56 -7.82 -2.25
CA ILE A 126 9.91 -9.23 -2.09
C ILE A 126 11.33 -9.35 -1.55
N ASP A 127 12.27 -8.56 -2.09
CA ASP A 127 13.66 -8.56 -1.63
C ASP A 127 13.75 -8.06 -0.18
N LEU A 128 12.98 -7.02 0.17
CA LEU A 128 12.88 -6.54 1.54
C LEU A 128 12.30 -7.60 2.48
N LEU A 129 11.19 -8.23 2.09
CA LEU A 129 10.54 -9.27 2.89
C LEU A 129 11.47 -10.48 3.07
N ALA A 130 12.23 -10.88 2.05
CA ALA A 130 13.15 -12.01 2.15
C ALA A 130 14.22 -11.79 3.24
N ALA A 131 14.74 -10.57 3.35
CA ALA A 131 15.81 -10.20 4.28
C ALA A 131 15.34 -9.67 5.64
N ALA A 132 14.07 -9.28 5.77
CA ALA A 132 13.54 -8.70 7.00
C ALA A 132 13.16 -9.76 8.04
N ASP A 133 13.26 -9.37 9.31
CA ASP A 133 12.53 -10.06 10.38
C ASP A 133 11.01 -9.94 10.19
N PRO A 134 10.21 -10.77 10.88
CA PRO A 134 8.76 -10.65 10.86
C PRO A 134 8.22 -9.31 11.38
N PHE A 135 7.10 -8.89 10.80
CA PHE A 135 6.30 -7.72 11.14
C PHE A 135 5.03 -8.13 11.87
N ASP A 136 4.49 -7.24 12.69
CA ASP A 136 3.18 -7.44 13.32
C ASP A 136 2.04 -7.06 12.37
N VAL A 137 2.28 -6.10 11.48
CA VAL A 137 1.36 -5.72 10.42
C VAL A 137 2.10 -5.59 9.09
N ILE A 138 1.53 -6.16 8.02
CA ILE A 138 1.93 -5.89 6.63
C ILE A 138 0.73 -5.27 5.91
N LEU A 139 0.89 -4.03 5.43
CA LEU A 139 -0.04 -3.32 4.55
C LEU A 139 0.51 -3.43 3.13
N LEU A 140 -0.11 -4.25 2.29
CA LEU A 140 0.29 -4.49 0.90
C LEU A 140 -0.55 -3.64 -0.04
N ASP A 141 -0.01 -2.49 -0.44
CA ASP A 141 -0.63 -1.44 -1.26
C ASP A 141 0.30 -1.05 -2.43
N VAL A 142 0.70 -2.07 -3.20
CA VAL A 142 1.74 -1.96 -4.24
C VAL A 142 1.13 -1.84 -5.65
N ASP A 143 -0.06 -2.41 -5.86
CA ASP A 143 -0.71 -2.59 -7.15
C ASP A 143 -2.22 -2.41 -7.05
N ASN A 144 -2.91 -2.40 -8.19
CA ASN A 144 -4.36 -2.53 -8.28
C ASN A 144 -4.90 -3.95 -7.96
N GLY A 145 -4.16 -4.67 -7.11
CA GLY A 145 -4.42 -6.06 -6.73
C GLY A 145 -3.86 -7.07 -7.74
N PRO A 146 -4.03 -8.37 -7.45
CA PRO A 146 -3.40 -9.47 -8.19
C PRO A 146 -3.80 -9.56 -9.67
N GLN A 147 -4.90 -8.91 -10.07
CA GLN A 147 -5.38 -8.90 -11.46
C GLN A 147 -4.94 -7.69 -12.27
N ALA A 148 -4.35 -6.67 -11.64
CA ALA A 148 -4.02 -5.41 -12.26
C ALA A 148 -2.67 -4.89 -11.72
N LEU A 149 -1.61 -5.59 -12.13
CA LEU A 149 -0.24 -5.29 -11.68
C LEU A 149 0.27 -3.98 -12.31
N THR A 150 0.94 -3.17 -11.50
CA THR A 150 1.65 -1.96 -11.93
C THR A 150 2.98 -2.30 -12.59
N LEU A 151 3.69 -3.29 -12.04
CA LEU A 151 4.92 -3.85 -12.60
C LEU A 151 4.73 -5.35 -12.85
N ARG A 152 5.24 -5.84 -13.98
CA ARG A 152 5.17 -7.28 -14.30
C ARG A 152 5.79 -8.15 -13.21
N GLY A 153 6.90 -7.70 -12.63
CA GLY A 153 7.63 -8.44 -11.60
C GLY A 153 6.86 -8.66 -10.28
N ASN A 154 5.76 -7.93 -10.06
CA ASN A 154 4.93 -8.06 -8.87
C ASN A 154 4.05 -9.32 -8.88
N GLU A 155 3.97 -10.05 -10.00
CA GLU A 155 3.25 -11.34 -10.07
C GLU A 155 3.68 -12.31 -8.96
N ARG A 156 4.97 -12.27 -8.61
CA ARG A 156 5.59 -13.07 -7.54
C ARG A 156 5.03 -12.77 -6.14
N LEU A 157 4.42 -11.60 -5.91
CA LEU A 157 3.74 -11.31 -4.64
C LEU A 157 2.43 -12.09 -4.49
N TYR A 158 1.81 -12.40 -5.62
CA TYR A 158 0.43 -12.90 -5.69
C TYR A 158 0.34 -14.39 -6.03
N ASP A 159 1.49 -15.07 -6.13
CA ASP A 159 1.57 -16.52 -6.30
C ASP A 159 1.66 -17.27 -4.96
N ARG A 160 1.85 -18.59 -5.03
CA ARG A 160 1.96 -19.47 -3.85
C ARG A 160 3.19 -19.13 -3.00
N ALA A 161 4.32 -18.81 -3.62
CA ALA A 161 5.55 -18.47 -2.92
C ALA A 161 5.41 -17.12 -2.23
N GLY A 162 4.83 -16.13 -2.90
CA GLY A 162 4.49 -14.82 -2.31
C GLY A 162 3.56 -14.93 -1.10
N ALA A 163 2.48 -15.71 -1.21
CA ALA A 163 1.58 -15.96 -0.09
C ALA A 163 2.28 -16.62 1.11
N THR A 164 3.20 -17.56 0.85
CA THR A 164 3.99 -18.22 1.90
C THR A 164 4.97 -17.24 2.55
N LEU A 165 5.67 -16.43 1.74
CA LEU A 165 6.59 -15.40 2.22
C LEU A 165 5.88 -14.39 3.12
N LEU A 166 4.70 -13.90 2.70
CA LEU A 166 3.89 -12.97 3.50
C LEU A 166 3.49 -13.58 4.84
N ARG A 167 3.04 -14.85 4.86
CA ARG A 167 2.75 -15.55 6.12
C ARG A 167 3.98 -15.66 7.00
N ASP A 168 5.12 -16.05 6.45
CA ASP A 168 6.36 -16.25 7.20
C ASP A 168 6.94 -14.97 7.77
N ARG A 169 6.59 -13.82 7.17
CA ARG A 169 6.96 -12.48 7.63
C ARG A 169 5.92 -11.78 8.50
N LEU A 170 4.86 -12.48 8.91
CA LEU A 170 4.00 -12.03 10.01
C LEU A 170 4.44 -12.65 11.33
N THR A 171 4.39 -11.92 12.43
CA THR A 171 4.49 -12.52 13.78
C THR A 171 3.22 -13.33 14.10
N PRO A 172 3.26 -14.28 15.05
CA PRO A 172 2.04 -14.90 15.58
C PRO A 172 1.05 -13.85 16.08
N GLY A 173 -0.22 -13.98 15.73
CA GLY A 173 -1.25 -12.97 15.97
C GLY A 173 -1.05 -11.67 15.18
N GLY A 174 -0.22 -11.66 14.15
CA GLY A 174 -0.04 -10.53 13.22
C GLY A 174 -1.16 -10.42 12.18
N ALA A 175 -1.14 -9.35 11.39
CA ALA A 175 -2.14 -9.10 10.35
C ALA A 175 -1.51 -8.68 9.01
N LEU A 176 -1.99 -9.27 7.93
CA LEU A 176 -1.78 -8.79 6.58
C LEU A 176 -3.07 -8.12 6.10
N ALA A 177 -2.96 -6.97 5.46
CA ALA A 177 -4.05 -6.40 4.68
C ALA A 177 -3.55 -6.07 3.28
N VAL A 178 -4.32 -6.49 2.28
CA VAL A 178 -3.99 -6.31 0.86
C VAL A 178 -5.06 -5.46 0.21
N TRP A 179 -4.65 -4.37 -0.42
CA TRP A 179 -5.54 -3.55 -1.23
C TRP A 179 -5.70 -4.15 -2.63
N SER A 180 -6.91 -4.04 -3.20
CA SER A 180 -7.22 -4.56 -4.52
C SER A 180 -8.35 -3.77 -5.17
N ALA A 181 -8.21 -3.46 -6.46
CA ALA A 181 -9.26 -2.79 -7.23
C ALA A 181 -10.51 -3.68 -7.41
N GLY A 182 -10.36 -5.00 -7.35
CA GLY A 182 -11.43 -5.97 -7.52
C GLY A 182 -11.35 -7.19 -6.59
N PRO A 183 -12.35 -8.09 -6.62
CA PRO A 183 -12.30 -9.34 -5.86
C PRO A 183 -11.09 -10.19 -6.25
N ALA A 184 -10.45 -10.84 -5.27
CA ALA A 184 -9.25 -11.64 -5.50
C ALA A 184 -9.33 -13.08 -4.95
N PRO A 185 -10.32 -13.88 -5.41
CA PRO A 185 -10.61 -15.19 -4.82
C PRO A 185 -9.46 -16.20 -4.94
N VAL A 186 -8.70 -16.16 -6.05
CA VAL A 186 -7.52 -17.02 -6.23
C VAL A 186 -6.48 -16.72 -5.16
N PHE A 187 -6.13 -15.44 -4.98
CA PHE A 187 -5.13 -15.04 -3.99
C PHE A 187 -5.63 -15.23 -2.55
N THR A 188 -6.92 -15.00 -2.28
CA THR A 188 -7.57 -15.39 -1.00
C THR A 188 -7.37 -16.87 -0.71
N GLY A 189 -7.57 -17.74 -1.70
CA GLY A 189 -7.32 -19.19 -1.56
C GLY A 189 -5.86 -19.52 -1.30
N LEU A 190 -4.92 -18.85 -1.97
CA LEU A 190 -3.48 -19.03 -1.75
C LEU A 190 -3.05 -18.61 -0.35
N LEU A 191 -3.55 -17.48 0.17
CA LEU A 191 -3.31 -17.04 1.54
C LEU A 191 -3.87 -18.06 2.56
N GLY A 192 -5.06 -18.59 2.31
CA GLY A 192 -5.64 -19.67 3.13
C GLY A 192 -4.80 -20.95 3.11
N GLN A 193 -4.34 -21.38 1.94
CA GLN A 193 -3.44 -22.53 1.80
C GLN A 193 -2.07 -22.30 2.46
N ALA A 194 -1.63 -21.05 2.56
CA ALA A 194 -0.42 -20.69 3.30
C ALA A 194 -0.62 -20.72 4.83
N GLY A 195 -1.83 -20.96 5.33
CA GLY A 195 -2.16 -21.09 6.76
C GLY A 195 -2.65 -19.80 7.40
N LEU A 196 -3.10 -18.81 6.62
CA LEU A 196 -3.70 -17.58 7.14
C LEU A 196 -5.22 -17.68 7.23
N GLU A 197 -5.81 -17.03 8.22
CA GLU A 197 -7.26 -16.85 8.31
C GLU A 197 -7.66 -15.60 7.52
N VAL A 198 -8.36 -15.77 6.39
CA VAL A 198 -8.59 -14.68 5.42
C VAL A 198 -10.07 -14.29 5.36
N THR A 199 -10.33 -12.99 5.38
CA THR A 199 -11.63 -12.38 5.09
C THR A 199 -11.50 -11.32 4.01
N ALA A 200 -12.58 -11.03 3.30
CA ALA A 200 -12.62 -9.97 2.30
C ALA A 200 -13.66 -8.93 2.68
N ARG A 201 -13.30 -7.65 2.54
CA ARG A 201 -14.20 -6.51 2.79
C ARG A 201 -14.31 -5.63 1.56
N LYS A 202 -15.52 -5.19 1.26
CA LYS A 202 -15.78 -4.20 0.20
C LYS A 202 -15.79 -2.80 0.81
N VAL A 203 -15.10 -1.87 0.17
CA VAL A 203 -15.11 -0.45 0.51
C VAL A 203 -15.74 0.32 -0.66
N PRO A 204 -16.98 0.84 -0.50
CA PRO A 204 -17.64 1.58 -1.56
C PRO A 204 -16.84 2.79 -2.00
N LEU A 205 -16.82 3.05 -3.31
CA LEU A 205 -16.22 4.25 -3.89
C LEU A 205 -17.24 5.41 -3.89
N PRO A 206 -17.01 6.50 -3.11
CA PRO A 206 -17.93 7.62 -3.09
C PRO A 206 -18.04 8.28 -4.48
N GLY A 207 -19.26 8.54 -4.94
CA GLY A 207 -19.50 9.20 -6.23
C GLY A 207 -19.25 8.34 -7.47
N ALA A 208 -18.81 7.08 -7.31
CA ALA A 208 -18.75 6.11 -8.40
C ALA A 208 -20.13 5.44 -8.61
N GLY A 209 -20.35 4.90 -9.81
CA GLY A 209 -21.59 4.21 -10.16
C GLY A 209 -21.92 3.06 -9.18
N ARG A 210 -23.21 2.74 -9.06
CA ARG A 210 -23.75 1.73 -8.12
C ARG A 210 -22.96 0.41 -8.23
N GLY A 211 -22.36 -0.03 -7.12
CA GLY A 211 -21.60 -1.28 -7.04
C GLY A 211 -20.08 -1.13 -7.19
N SER A 212 -19.57 0.05 -7.52
CA SER A 212 -18.12 0.32 -7.57
C SER A 212 -17.53 0.32 -6.17
N ALA A 213 -16.56 -0.54 -5.92
CA ALA A 213 -15.91 -0.69 -4.61
C ALA A 213 -14.51 -1.27 -4.77
N HIS A 214 -13.59 -0.79 -3.95
CA HIS A 214 -12.32 -1.47 -3.72
C HIS A 214 -12.53 -2.66 -2.77
N HIS A 215 -11.60 -3.60 -2.80
CA HIS A 215 -11.62 -4.82 -2.00
C HIS A 215 -10.37 -4.87 -1.13
N LEU A 216 -10.58 -5.15 0.15
CA LEU A 216 -9.52 -5.36 1.12
C LEU A 216 -9.51 -6.84 1.50
N LEU A 217 -8.40 -7.54 1.30
CA LEU A 217 -8.19 -8.86 1.88
C LEU A 217 -7.51 -8.69 3.22
N LEU A 218 -8.13 -9.19 4.28
CA LEU A 218 -7.60 -9.14 5.63
C LEU A 218 -7.25 -10.56 6.06
N ALA A 219 -5.99 -10.78 6.43
CA ALA A 219 -5.50 -12.09 6.80
C ALA A 219 -4.81 -12.04 8.17
N ARG A 220 -5.08 -13.04 9.02
CA ARG A 220 -4.45 -13.19 10.34
C ARG A 220 -3.55 -14.40 10.35
N ARG A 221 -2.39 -14.28 11.01
CA ARG A 221 -1.53 -15.43 11.32
C ARG A 221 -1.93 -15.94 12.71
N PRO A 222 -2.57 -17.11 12.82
CA PRO A 222 -2.93 -17.70 14.11
C PRO A 222 -1.68 -18.04 14.94
#